data_AF-U7QB79-F1
#
_entry.id   AF-U7QB79-F1
#
_cell.length_a   1.000
_cell.length_b   1.000
_cell.length_c   1.000
_cell.angle_alpha   90.00
_cell.angle_beta   90.00
_cell.angle_gamma   90.00
#
_symmetry.space_group_name_H-M   'P 1'
#
loop_
_entity.id
_entity.type
_entity.pdbx_description
1 polymer ?
#
loop_
_entity_poly.entity_id
_entity_poly.type
_entity_poly.pdbx_seq_one_letter_code
_entity_poly.pdbx_strand_id
1 'polypeptide(L)'
;METEYQPHFSRHEYFWKIHSAFLAADFWLISKGSREQLGRPIQEYKKRELATWRFPSRAKFAREGCFGMLTPKCLDPKYSYYLCEFIWQSGLWQTYSCGAITWQHLRINDVRNVFKPGSYFLTTEGNAILIAPVKLQAATAFMD
;
A
#
# COMPACT_ATOMS: atom_id res chain seq x y z
N MET A 1 -3.07 6.44 -28.56
CA MET A 1 -4.03 7.07 -27.62
C MET A 1 -3.28 7.30 -26.33
N GLU A 2 -2.74 8.50 -26.16
CA GLU A 2 -2.09 8.92 -24.92
C GLU A 2 -3.16 9.04 -23.84
N THR A 3 -3.16 8.14 -22.86
CA THR A 3 -4.03 8.27 -21.70
C THR A 3 -3.59 9.50 -20.92
N GLU A 4 -4.41 10.55 -20.93
CA GLU A 4 -4.24 11.75 -20.10
C GLU A 4 -3.88 11.33 -18.67
N TYR A 5 -2.64 11.64 -18.29
CA TYR A 5 -2.07 11.32 -17.00
C TYR A 5 -2.76 12.20 -15.95
N GLN A 6 -3.72 11.62 -15.22
CA GLN A 6 -4.43 12.32 -14.15
C GLN A 6 -3.41 12.84 -13.11
N PRO A 7 -3.21 14.17 -12.97
CA PRO A 7 -2.10 14.76 -12.19
C PRO A 7 -2.18 14.46 -10.68
N HIS A 8 -3.34 13.98 -10.21
CA HIS A 8 -3.59 13.67 -8.80
C HIS A 8 -2.82 12.46 -8.27
N PHE A 9 -2.31 11.57 -9.14
CA PHE A 9 -1.57 10.35 -8.74
C PHE A 9 -0.09 10.38 -9.11
N SER A 10 0.52 11.57 -9.16
CA SER A 10 1.97 11.69 -9.34
C SER A 10 2.75 10.98 -8.23
N ARG A 11 3.79 10.21 -8.58
CA ARG A 11 4.68 9.59 -7.57
C ARG A 11 5.40 10.68 -6.77
N HIS A 12 5.34 10.59 -5.45
CA HIS A 12 6.17 11.42 -4.59
C HIS A 12 7.61 10.89 -4.62
N GLU A 13 8.60 11.74 -4.37
CA GLU A 13 10.00 11.34 -4.42
C GLU A 13 10.34 10.29 -3.35
N TYR A 14 9.86 10.53 -2.12
CA TYR A 14 10.18 9.69 -0.95
C TYR A 14 8.97 9.04 -0.25
N PHE A 15 7.73 9.40 -0.60
CA PHE A 15 6.56 9.03 0.19
C PHE A 15 5.63 8.09 -0.55
N TRP A 16 5.20 7.06 0.17
CA TRP A 16 4.18 6.14 -0.31
C TRP A 16 2.85 6.87 -0.41
N LYS A 17 2.18 6.77 -1.56
CA LYS A 17 0.81 7.25 -1.72
C LYS A 17 -0.12 6.06 -1.60
N ILE A 18 -0.93 6.07 -0.53
CA ILE A 18 -1.84 4.98 -0.18
C ILE A 18 -3.26 5.51 -0.19
N HIS A 19 -4.09 4.95 -1.07
CA HIS A 19 -5.49 5.31 -1.22
C HIS A 19 -6.36 4.05 -1.30
N SER A 20 -7.66 4.21 -1.07
CA SER A 20 -8.65 3.20 -1.50
C SER A 20 -8.45 2.89 -2.98
N ALA A 21 -8.59 1.61 -3.37
CA ALA A 21 -8.26 1.11 -4.70
C ALA A 21 -8.47 2.11 -5.85
N PHE A 22 -7.38 2.41 -6.56
CA PHE A 22 -7.35 3.26 -7.75
C PHE A 22 -6.55 2.58 -8.86
N LEU A 23 -6.77 2.98 -10.12
CA LEU A 23 -6.20 2.32 -11.30
C LEU A 23 -4.71 2.57 -11.48
N ALA A 24 -4.22 3.75 -11.08
CA ALA A 24 -2.82 4.14 -11.24
C ALA A 24 -1.90 3.58 -10.13
N ALA A 25 -2.39 2.67 -9.29
CA ALA A 25 -1.56 2.02 -8.28
C ALA A 25 -0.59 1.04 -8.94
N ASP A 26 0.62 0.94 -8.39
CA ASP A 26 1.62 -0.03 -8.87
C ASP A 26 1.21 -1.46 -8.51
N PHE A 27 0.63 -1.62 -7.32
CA PHE A 27 0.05 -2.87 -6.83
C PHE A 27 -0.99 -2.56 -5.76
N TRP A 28 -1.65 -3.59 -5.24
CA TRP A 28 -2.69 -3.44 -4.23
C TRP A 28 -2.44 -4.34 -3.03
N LEU A 29 -2.86 -3.89 -1.85
CA LEU A 29 -2.91 -4.70 -0.62
C LEU A 29 -4.35 -5.09 -0.32
N ILE A 30 -4.57 -6.36 0.01
CA ILE A 30 -5.88 -6.83 0.45
C ILE A 30 -6.21 -6.19 1.81
N SER A 31 -7.29 -5.41 1.87
CA SER A 31 -7.71 -4.70 3.08
C SER A 31 -8.91 -5.33 3.77
N LYS A 32 -9.62 -6.27 3.12
CA LYS A 32 -10.75 -7.02 3.69
C LYS A 32 -10.65 -8.48 3.26
N GLY A 33 -10.82 -9.41 4.19
CA GLY A 33 -10.77 -10.84 3.90
C GLY A 33 -10.56 -11.69 5.14
N SER A 34 -10.07 -12.93 4.93
CA SER A 34 -9.62 -13.79 6.03
C SER A 34 -8.35 -13.21 6.67
N ARG A 35 -8.10 -13.58 7.92
CA ARG A 35 -6.93 -13.11 8.67
C ARG A 35 -5.61 -13.41 7.94
N GLU A 36 -5.50 -14.54 7.24
CA GLU A 36 -4.28 -14.86 6.49
C GLU A 36 -4.13 -14.05 5.19
N GLN A 37 -5.22 -13.55 4.63
CA GLN A 37 -5.20 -12.79 3.38
C GLN A 37 -4.94 -11.30 3.57
N LEU A 38 -5.15 -10.77 4.79
CA LEU A 38 -5.00 -9.35 5.07
C LEU A 38 -3.57 -8.86 4.83
N GLY A 39 -3.46 -7.76 4.09
CA GLY A 39 -2.20 -7.10 3.77
C GLY A 39 -1.35 -7.83 2.73
N ARG A 40 -1.83 -8.95 2.15
CA ARG A 40 -1.13 -9.62 1.06
C ARG A 40 -1.09 -8.72 -0.18
N PRO A 41 0.08 -8.52 -0.81
CA PRO A 41 0.17 -7.74 -2.03
C PRO A 41 -0.26 -8.55 -3.25
N ILE A 42 -0.96 -7.89 -4.16
CA ILE A 42 -1.45 -8.47 -5.41
C ILE A 42 -1.13 -7.54 -6.58
N GLN A 43 -0.62 -8.11 -7.68
CA GLN A 43 -0.35 -7.37 -8.92
C GLN A 43 -1.60 -7.32 -9.80
N GLU A 44 -2.35 -8.42 -9.85
CA GLU A 44 -3.59 -8.53 -10.60
C GLU A 44 -4.74 -8.84 -9.65
N TYR A 45 -5.73 -7.95 -9.55
CA TYR A 45 -6.97 -8.27 -8.86
C TYR A 45 -8.01 -8.65 -9.90
N LYS A 46 -8.64 -9.80 -9.71
CA LYS A 46 -9.79 -10.23 -10.53
C LYS A 46 -10.89 -9.18 -10.42
N LYS A 47 -11.15 -8.49 -11.53
CA LYS A 47 -12.30 -7.60 -11.71
C LYS A 47 -13.56 -8.41 -11.39
N ARG A 48 -14.27 -8.09 -10.31
CA ARG A 48 -15.66 -8.54 -10.17
C ARG A 48 -16.44 -7.78 -11.23
N GLU A 49 -16.83 -8.46 -12.31
CA GLU A 49 -17.59 -7.92 -13.43
C GLU A 49 -19.04 -7.59 -13.05
N LEU A 50 -19.26 -6.71 -12.07
CA LEU A 50 -20.62 -6.40 -11.58
C LEU A 50 -21.03 -4.93 -11.70
N ALA A 51 -20.33 -4.12 -12.50
CA ALA A 51 -20.69 -2.70 -12.66
C ALA A 51 -20.62 -2.15 -14.10
N THR A 52 -20.64 -2.99 -15.14
CA THR A 52 -20.56 -2.53 -16.54
C THR A 52 -21.87 -2.52 -17.31
N TRP A 53 -23.00 -2.99 -16.76
CA TRP A 53 -24.21 -3.07 -17.59
C TRP A 53 -24.92 -1.72 -17.81
N ARG A 54 -24.73 -0.70 -16.96
CA ARG A 54 -25.56 0.53 -17.06
C ARG A 54 -24.86 1.79 -17.58
N PHE A 55 -23.54 1.93 -17.45
CA PHE A 55 -22.81 3.11 -17.95
C PHE A 55 -21.32 2.79 -18.25
N PRO A 56 -20.93 2.53 -19.51
CA PRO A 56 -19.57 2.13 -19.87
C PRO A 56 -18.52 3.25 -19.67
N SER A 57 -18.92 4.52 -19.69
CA SER A 57 -18.03 5.68 -19.48
C SER A 57 -17.66 5.96 -18.01
N ARG A 58 -18.29 5.24 -17.06
CA ARG A 58 -18.00 5.30 -15.62
C ARG A 58 -17.64 3.92 -15.10
N ALA A 59 -16.71 3.23 -15.77
CA ALA A 59 -16.10 2.03 -15.23
C ALA A 59 -15.32 2.38 -13.94
N LYS A 60 -16.05 2.46 -12.82
CA LYS A 60 -15.49 2.55 -11.48
C LYS A 60 -14.97 1.15 -11.18
N PHE A 61 -13.71 0.90 -11.52
CA PHE A 61 -12.97 -0.27 -11.05
C PHE A 61 -12.70 -0.11 -9.55
N ALA A 62 -13.76 -0.10 -8.74
CA ALA A 62 -13.66 -0.19 -7.30
C ALA A 62 -13.29 -1.63 -6.98
N ARG A 63 -12.00 -1.88 -6.71
CA ARG A 63 -11.56 -3.14 -6.08
C ARG A 63 -11.99 -3.06 -4.62
N GLU A 64 -13.23 -3.46 -4.33
CA GLU A 64 -13.80 -3.42 -3.00
C GLU A 64 -12.93 -4.27 -2.05
N GLY A 65 -12.37 -3.64 -1.02
CA GLY A 65 -11.52 -4.33 -0.05
C GLY A 65 -10.04 -4.44 -0.43
N CYS A 66 -9.51 -3.51 -1.23
CA CYS A 66 -8.07 -3.34 -1.44
C CYS A 66 -7.62 -1.89 -1.27
N PHE A 67 -6.36 -1.70 -0.85
CA PHE A 67 -5.66 -0.42 -0.88
C PHE A 67 -4.72 -0.38 -2.07
N GLY A 68 -4.80 0.69 -2.87
CA GLY A 68 -3.82 0.94 -3.92
C GLY A 68 -2.54 1.52 -3.31
N MET A 69 -1.41 0.93 -3.69
CA MET A 69 -0.09 1.36 -3.30
C MET A 69 0.60 2.01 -4.49
N LEU A 70 1.04 3.26 -4.32
CA LEU A 70 1.91 3.92 -5.28
C LEU A 70 3.25 4.17 -4.61
N THR A 71 4.27 3.61 -5.26
CA THR A 71 5.64 3.56 -4.80
C THR A 71 6.31 4.93 -4.95
N PRO A 72 7.14 5.36 -3.98
CA PRO A 72 8.00 6.53 -4.16
C PRO A 72 8.90 6.41 -5.39
N LYS A 73 9.35 7.53 -5.96
CA LYS A 73 10.30 7.50 -7.09
C LYS A 73 11.65 6.88 -6.73
N CYS A 74 12.07 6.98 -5.47
CA CYS A 74 13.33 6.42 -4.99
C CYS A 74 13.32 4.88 -4.85
N LEU A 75 12.15 4.23 -4.97
CA LEU A 75 12.00 2.79 -4.84
C LEU A 75 11.49 2.20 -6.14
N ASP A 76 12.04 1.05 -6.53
CA ASP A 76 11.51 0.31 -7.66
C ASP A 76 10.17 -0.35 -7.28
N PRO A 77 9.12 -0.24 -8.12
CA PRO A 77 7.82 -0.84 -7.82
C PRO A 77 7.86 -2.36 -7.56
N LYS A 78 8.76 -3.11 -8.22
CA LYS A 78 8.91 -4.55 -7.98
C LYS A 78 9.53 -4.82 -6.61
N TYR A 79 10.57 -4.07 -6.24
CA TYR A 79 11.15 -4.15 -4.91
C TYR A 79 10.08 -3.86 -3.83
N SER A 80 9.31 -2.79 -4.04
CA SER A 80 8.22 -2.40 -3.15
C SER A 80 7.12 -3.44 -3.00
N TYR A 81 6.82 -4.17 -4.08
CA TYR A 81 5.92 -5.32 -4.03
C TYR A 81 6.47 -6.43 -3.12
N TYR A 82 7.73 -6.84 -3.31
CA TYR A 82 8.36 -7.88 -2.48
C TYR A 82 8.56 -7.45 -1.03
N LEU A 83 8.82 -6.17 -0.77
CA LEU A 83 8.83 -5.62 0.59
C LEU A 83 7.49 -5.83 1.28
N CYS A 84 6.38 -5.56 0.58
CA CYS A 84 5.05 -5.78 1.13
C CYS A 84 4.72 -7.27 1.31
N GLU A 85 5.27 -8.13 0.44
CA GLU A 85 5.12 -9.58 0.56
C GLU A 85 5.85 -10.10 1.80
N PHE A 86 7.07 -9.62 2.02
CA PHE A 86 7.84 -9.92 3.22
C PHE A 86 7.14 -9.43 4.50
N ILE A 87 6.61 -8.19 4.50
CA ILE A 87 5.83 -7.67 5.63
C ILE A 87 4.60 -8.56 5.91
N TRP A 88 3.92 -9.02 4.86
CA TRP A 88 2.78 -9.93 5.02
C TRP A 88 3.19 -11.29 5.61
N GLN A 89 4.28 -11.89 5.11
CA GLN A 89 4.82 -13.15 5.61
C GLN A 89 5.29 -13.04 7.08
N SER A 90 5.78 -11.87 7.49
CA SER A 90 6.21 -11.62 8.89
C SER A 90 5.07 -11.64 9.90
N GLY A 91 3.80 -11.63 9.46
CA GLY A 91 2.66 -11.61 10.36
C GLY A 91 2.29 -10.21 10.88
N LEU A 92 2.89 -9.14 10.35
CA LEU A 92 2.67 -7.77 10.83
C LEU A 92 1.19 -7.37 10.76
N TRP A 93 0.53 -7.60 9.62
CA TRP A 93 -0.85 -7.15 9.38
C TRP A 93 -1.89 -7.82 10.27
N GLN A 94 -1.60 -9.01 10.79
CA GLN A 94 -2.43 -9.76 11.72
C GLN A 94 -2.51 -9.09 13.09
N THR A 95 -1.59 -8.17 13.41
CA THR A 95 -1.63 -7.33 14.63
C THR A 95 -2.52 -6.10 14.45
N TYR A 96 -2.66 -5.62 13.21
CA TYR A 96 -3.49 -4.48 12.83
C TYR A 96 -4.91 -4.88 12.37
N SER A 97 -5.21 -6.18 12.35
CA SER A 97 -6.49 -6.69 11.88
C SER A 97 -7.63 -6.31 12.82
N CYS A 98 -8.67 -5.66 12.29
CA CYS A 98 -9.90 -5.35 13.02
C CYS A 98 -11.06 -6.20 12.48
N GLY A 99 -11.94 -6.73 13.33
CA GLY A 99 -13.16 -7.43 12.87
C GLY A 99 -13.52 -8.65 13.71
N ALA A 100 -14.59 -9.34 13.30
CA ALA A 100 -15.09 -10.53 13.98
C ALA A 100 -14.56 -11.79 13.30
N ILE A 101 -14.07 -12.74 14.10
CA ILE A 101 -13.59 -14.11 13.82
C ILE A 101 -13.22 -14.45 12.35
N THR A 102 -14.17 -14.48 11.42
CA THR A 102 -13.97 -14.84 10.01
C THR A 102 -13.77 -13.68 9.05
N TRP A 103 -14.28 -12.48 9.38
CA TRP A 103 -14.24 -11.31 8.50
C TRP A 103 -13.49 -10.17 9.16
N GLN A 104 -12.27 -9.95 8.68
CA GLN A 104 -11.38 -8.92 9.20
C GLN A 104 -11.05 -7.88 8.13
N HIS A 105 -10.62 -6.71 8.60
CA HIS A 105 -10.22 -5.59 7.76
C HIS A 105 -9.06 -4.81 8.35
N LEU A 106 -8.30 -4.17 7.47
CA LEU A 106 -7.27 -3.19 7.82
C LEU A 106 -7.85 -1.78 7.65
N ARG A 107 -7.47 -0.85 8.53
CA ARG A 107 -7.81 0.57 8.34
C ARG A 107 -6.71 1.22 7.51
N ILE A 108 -7.09 2.12 6.62
CA ILE A 108 -6.13 2.81 5.75
C ILE A 108 -5.10 3.63 6.55
N ASN A 109 -5.50 4.19 7.70
CA ASN A 109 -4.59 4.93 8.57
C ASN A 109 -3.51 4.04 9.17
N ASP A 110 -3.82 2.79 9.52
CA ASP A 110 -2.84 1.85 10.08
C ASP A 110 -1.77 1.52 9.04
N VAL A 111 -2.20 1.22 7.81
CA VAL A 111 -1.29 1.00 6.68
C VAL A 111 -0.44 2.25 6.44
N ARG A 112 -1.03 3.45 6.42
CA ARG A 112 -0.27 4.71 6.27
C ARG A 112 0.75 4.91 7.38
N ASN A 113 0.44 4.53 8.62
CA ASN A 113 1.38 4.64 9.74
C ASN A 113 2.59 3.70 9.58
N VAL A 114 2.37 2.49 9.08
CA VAL A 114 3.46 1.54 8.79
C VAL A 114 4.42 2.08 7.73
N PHE A 115 3.91 2.75 6.70
CA PHE A 115 4.73 3.35 5.64
C PHE A 115 5.12 4.82 5.90
N LYS A 116 4.97 5.33 7.13
CA LYS A 116 5.47 6.66 7.48
C LYS A 116 7.00 6.69 7.37
N PRO A 117 7.58 7.83 6.96
CA PRO A 117 9.03 7.99 6.94
C PRO A 117 9.64 7.73 8.31
N GLY A 118 10.73 6.96 8.35
CA GLY A 118 11.37 6.55 9.60
C GLY A 118 10.67 5.42 10.34
N SER A 119 9.55 4.90 9.83
CA SER A 119 8.97 3.65 10.36
C SER A 119 9.87 2.47 10.05
N TYR A 120 10.08 1.65 11.07
CA TYR A 120 10.75 0.37 11.01
C TYR A 120 9.87 -0.70 11.64
N PHE A 121 10.12 -1.96 11.31
CA PHE A 121 9.58 -3.08 12.07
C PHE A 121 10.69 -4.03 12.46
N LEU A 122 10.52 -4.67 13.61
CA LEU A 122 11.46 -5.64 14.14
C LEU A 122 11.03 -7.03 13.66
N THR A 123 11.98 -7.78 13.09
CA THR A 123 11.77 -9.20 12.84
C THR A 123 11.82 -9.98 14.15
N THR A 124 11.34 -11.23 14.11
CA THR A 124 11.48 -12.17 15.24
C THR A 124 12.93 -12.45 15.62
N GLU A 125 13.86 -12.18 14.72
CA GLU A 125 15.31 -12.31 14.91
C GLU A 125 15.95 -11.04 15.51
N GLY A 126 15.17 -9.98 15.76
CA GLY A 126 15.66 -8.71 16.31
C GLY A 126 16.22 -7.74 15.27
N ASN A 127 16.10 -8.03 13.97
CA ASN A 127 16.57 -7.14 12.91
C ASN A 127 15.55 -6.01 12.67
N ALA A 128 16.01 -4.76 12.63
CA ALA A 128 15.17 -3.62 12.28
C ALA A 128 15.16 -3.41 10.76
N ILE A 129 13.99 -3.57 10.14
CA ILE A 129 13.80 -3.33 8.70
C ILE A 129 13.13 -1.98 8.52
N LEU A 130 13.83 -1.10 7.81
CA LEU A 130 13.32 0.22 7.45
C LEU A 130 12.32 0.09 6.29
N ILE A 131 11.08 0.54 6.50
CA ILE A 131 9.97 0.38 5.54
C ILE A 131 9.91 1.55 4.55
N ALA A 132 10.31 2.74 5.01
CA ALA A 132 10.26 3.95 4.22
C ALA A 132 11.58 4.72 4.34
N PRO A 133 12.04 5.37 3.26
CA PRO A 133 13.26 6.15 3.30
C PRO A 133 13.17 7.17 4.43
N VAL A 134 14.19 7.18 5.29
CA VAL A 134 14.37 8.26 6.26
C VAL A 134 14.62 9.50 5.43
N LYS A 135 13.81 10.55 5.62
CA LYS A 135 14.28 11.88 5.24
C LYS A 135 15.49 12.11 6.12
N LEU A 136 16.69 11.89 5.60
CA LEU A 136 17.91 12.45 6.17
C LEU A 136 17.59 13.94 6.23
N GLN A 137 17.14 14.41 7.40
CA GLN A 137 17.35 15.80 7.74
C GLN A 137 18.87 15.90 7.71
N ALA A 138 19.41 16.33 6.57
CA ALA A 138 20.74 16.87 6.53
C ALA A 138 20.77 17.81 7.72
N ALA A 139 21.58 17.45 8.71
CA ALA A 139 21.74 18.24 9.91
C ALA A 139 22.14 19.64 9.44
N THR A 140 21.16 20.53 9.35
CA THR A 140 21.36 21.96 9.45
C THR A 140 21.51 22.25 10.95
N ALA A 141 22.46 21.53 11.56
CA ALA A 141 23.26 22.03 12.65
C ALA A 141 24.53 22.57 12.00
N PHE A 142 24.36 23.52 11.07
CA PHE A 142 25.40 24.51 10.87
C PHE A 142 25.31 25.43 12.08
N MET A 143 26.45 25.57 12.73
CA MET A 143 26.73 26.52 13.81
C MET A 143 26.04 27.86 13.56
N ASP A 144 25.37 28.37 14.58
CA ASP A 144 25.38 29.77 15.00
C ASP A 144 25.09 29.83 16.51
#